data_AF-A0A6C0HB94-F1
#
_entry.id   AF-A0A6C0HB94-F1
#
_cell.length_a   1.000
_cell.length_b   1.000
_cell.length_c   1.000
_cell.angle_alpha   90.00
_cell.angle_beta   90.00
_cell.angle_gamma   90.00
#
_symmetry.space_group_name_H-M   'P 1'
#
loop_
_entity.id
_entity.type
_entity.pdbx_description
1 polymer ?
#
loop_
_entity_poly.entity_id
_entity_poly.type
_entity_poly.pdbx_seq_one_letter_code
_entity_poly.pdbx_strand_id
1 'polypeptide(L)'
;MDNKKKEVESIDTEKKEDSKKTDEKSDLKEDAKSLVSTIFTKANFILIAWFLGIYFIAYFILGYFFPSSSVNSQGLLSRTIDILLVTCFLIIVITTFYSMSDSQKDNFFSNFLSGFKDFVNNPNSLLSMVSFILVFYLIIYLFRFPMTEETKSMGISFIETSSWILIILLIVVNFFKYILQIPIVDILNDIVNLAEKKKEKTEEKKDEKLQEQGDEVFNVSNNLYTYEDAKAICSAYDAKLATYDQIESAYNGGAEWCNYGWSDGQMIFFPTQKTTWDKLQKTDDHKNDCGRPGVNGGYIANPYAKFGVNCYGKKPKANDADMGRMNANKDHLYPKNKKDIELDEKVNYWKQNADKMLNINSFNANRWFESWSGTTSGNTVSK
;
A
#
# COMPACT_ATOMS: atom_id res chain seq x y z
N MET A 1 -43.41 -44.16 -56.66
CA MET A 1 -43.48 -43.47 -55.36
C MET A 1 -42.58 -42.25 -55.42
N ASP A 2 -42.83 -41.26 -54.57
CA ASP A 2 -42.07 -40.02 -54.41
C ASP A 2 -42.51 -38.81 -55.25
N ASN A 3 -43.55 -38.16 -54.73
CA ASN A 3 -43.71 -36.72 -54.86
C ASN A 3 -44.09 -36.15 -53.48
N LYS A 4 -43.09 -35.90 -52.62
CA LYS A 4 -43.29 -35.22 -51.33
C LYS A 4 -41.99 -34.60 -50.82
N LYS A 5 -41.61 -33.44 -51.36
CA LYS A 5 -40.57 -32.59 -50.73
C LYS A 5 -40.68 -31.16 -51.23
N LYS A 6 -41.75 -30.46 -50.84
CA LYS A 6 -41.89 -29.00 -51.00
C LYS A 6 -43.05 -28.46 -50.17
N GLU A 7 -43.08 -28.77 -48.88
CA GLU A 7 -44.05 -28.16 -47.95
C GLU A 7 -43.60 -28.26 -46.48
N VAL A 8 -42.33 -27.97 -46.18
CA VAL A 8 -41.85 -27.85 -44.79
C VAL A 8 -40.65 -26.90 -44.76
N GLU A 9 -40.81 -25.63 -45.09
CA GLU A 9 -39.71 -24.65 -44.88
C GLU A 9 -40.17 -23.21 -44.62
N SER A 10 -41.45 -22.98 -44.34
CA SER A 10 -41.99 -21.62 -44.11
C SER A 10 -42.69 -21.42 -42.76
N ILE A 11 -42.64 -22.37 -41.83
CA ILE A 11 -43.35 -22.27 -40.53
C ILE A 11 -42.37 -22.05 -39.35
N ASP A 12 -41.08 -22.37 -39.49
CA ASP A 12 -40.12 -22.31 -38.37
C ASP A 12 -39.40 -20.96 -38.20
N THR A 13 -39.52 -20.04 -39.16
CA THR A 13 -38.85 -18.73 -39.09
C THR A 13 -39.66 -17.70 -38.30
N GLU A 14 -41.00 -17.80 -38.32
CA GLU A 14 -41.88 -16.83 -37.64
C GLU A 14 -41.96 -17.10 -36.12
N LYS A 15 -41.82 -18.37 -35.69
CA LYS A 15 -41.83 -18.74 -34.25
C LYS A 15 -40.55 -18.37 -33.49
N LYS A 16 -39.40 -18.25 -34.17
CA LYS A 16 -38.11 -17.90 -33.54
C LYS A 16 -37.95 -16.41 -33.27
N GLU A 17 -38.58 -15.55 -34.07
CA GLU A 17 -38.60 -14.10 -33.81
C GLU A 17 -39.53 -13.72 -32.65
N ASP A 18 -40.66 -14.43 -32.49
CA ASP A 18 -41.62 -14.14 -31.42
C ASP A 18 -41.12 -14.63 -30.05
N SER A 19 -40.44 -15.79 -29.98
CA SER A 19 -39.80 -16.27 -28.73
C SER A 19 -38.68 -15.32 -28.28
N LYS A 20 -37.82 -14.86 -29.19
CA LYS A 20 -36.70 -13.99 -28.84
C LYS A 20 -37.15 -12.58 -28.43
N LYS A 21 -38.21 -12.04 -29.03
CA LYS A 21 -38.84 -10.78 -28.61
C LYS A 21 -39.58 -10.88 -27.27
N THR A 22 -40.05 -12.08 -26.91
CA THR A 22 -40.78 -12.31 -25.65
C THR A 22 -39.81 -12.45 -24.47
N ASP A 23 -38.67 -13.14 -24.67
CA ASP A 23 -37.61 -13.28 -23.67
C ASP A 23 -36.87 -11.94 -23.42
N GLU A 24 -36.59 -11.16 -24.46
CA GLU A 24 -35.96 -9.83 -24.31
C GLU A 24 -36.91 -8.81 -23.66
N LYS A 25 -38.23 -8.93 -23.88
CA LYS A 25 -39.25 -8.12 -23.19
C LYS A 25 -39.50 -8.57 -21.74
N SER A 26 -39.30 -9.84 -21.40
CA SER A 26 -39.42 -10.32 -20.02
C SER A 26 -38.22 -9.87 -19.19
N ASP A 27 -37.00 -9.96 -19.75
CA ASP A 27 -35.78 -9.49 -19.08
C ASP A 27 -35.82 -7.98 -18.86
N LEU A 28 -36.20 -7.18 -19.87
CA LEU A 28 -36.39 -5.73 -19.72
C LEU A 28 -37.47 -5.37 -18.70
N LYS A 29 -38.53 -6.19 -18.57
CA LYS A 29 -39.58 -5.97 -17.57
C LYS A 29 -39.13 -6.36 -16.16
N GLU A 30 -38.37 -7.43 -16.01
CA GLU A 30 -37.80 -7.81 -14.72
C GLU A 30 -36.73 -6.82 -14.27
N ASP A 31 -35.88 -6.35 -15.17
CA ASP A 31 -34.89 -5.31 -14.90
C ASP A 31 -35.55 -3.97 -14.57
N ALA A 32 -36.59 -3.56 -15.31
CA ALA A 32 -37.35 -2.37 -14.97
C ALA A 32 -38.07 -2.50 -13.62
N LYS A 33 -38.61 -3.68 -13.30
CA LYS A 33 -39.30 -3.94 -12.04
C LYS A 33 -38.32 -3.99 -10.86
N SER A 34 -37.12 -4.54 -11.06
CA SER A 34 -36.05 -4.54 -10.07
C SER A 34 -35.56 -3.12 -9.80
N LEU A 35 -35.28 -2.34 -10.84
CA LEU A 35 -34.90 -0.92 -10.75
C LEU A 35 -35.97 -0.09 -10.02
N VAL A 36 -37.24 -0.24 -10.38
CA VAL A 36 -38.34 0.45 -9.70
C VAL A 36 -38.42 0.03 -8.22
N SER A 37 -38.29 -1.25 -7.90
CA SER A 37 -38.36 -1.72 -6.51
C SER A 37 -37.17 -1.27 -5.65
N THR A 38 -35.98 -1.12 -6.24
CA THR A 38 -34.77 -0.61 -5.57
C THR A 38 -34.82 0.91 -5.38
N ILE A 39 -35.37 1.65 -6.34
CA ILE A 39 -35.46 3.11 -6.28
C ILE A 39 -36.63 3.55 -5.37
N PHE A 40 -37.75 2.84 -5.39
CA PHE A 40 -38.97 3.24 -4.68
C PHE A 40 -39.21 2.41 -3.41
N THR A 41 -38.22 2.41 -2.52
CA THR A 41 -38.40 1.84 -1.18
C THR A 41 -39.26 2.76 -0.30
N LYS A 42 -39.88 2.19 0.75
CA LYS A 42 -40.62 2.99 1.75
C LYS A 42 -39.76 4.10 2.36
N ALA A 43 -38.47 3.84 2.59
CA ALA A 43 -37.52 4.82 3.11
C ALA A 43 -37.27 5.96 2.11
N ASN A 44 -37.08 5.63 0.82
CA ASN A 44 -36.85 6.62 -0.23
C ASN A 44 -38.10 7.50 -0.43
N PHE A 45 -39.30 6.93 -0.37
CA PHE A 45 -40.54 7.71 -0.40
C PHE A 45 -40.68 8.66 0.79
N ILE A 46 -40.31 8.22 2.00
CA ILE A 46 -40.32 9.07 3.19
C ILE A 46 -39.31 10.21 3.02
N LEU A 47 -38.11 9.94 2.52
CA LEU A 47 -37.09 10.97 2.26
C LEU A 47 -37.53 11.97 1.19
N ILE A 48 -38.11 11.50 0.08
CA ILE A 48 -38.65 12.36 -0.98
C ILE A 48 -39.80 13.21 -0.42
N ALA A 49 -40.69 12.63 0.39
CA ALA A 49 -41.80 13.37 1.01
C ALA A 49 -41.31 14.44 1.99
N TRP A 50 -40.29 14.14 2.81
CA TRP A 50 -39.65 15.12 3.68
C TRP A 50 -38.95 16.22 2.89
N PHE A 51 -38.22 15.89 1.83
CA PHE A 51 -37.57 16.85 0.96
C PHE A 51 -38.59 17.79 0.32
N LEU A 52 -39.67 17.25 -0.25
CA LEU A 52 -40.74 18.03 -0.86
C LEU A 52 -41.50 18.88 0.17
N GLY A 53 -41.75 18.35 1.37
CA GLY A 53 -42.40 19.07 2.46
C GLY A 53 -41.56 20.24 2.97
N ILE A 54 -40.27 20.01 3.24
CA ILE A 54 -39.33 21.05 3.67
C ILE A 54 -39.16 22.10 2.57
N TYR A 55 -39.07 21.67 1.31
CA TYR A 55 -38.95 22.59 0.18
C TYR A 55 -40.21 23.44 -0.02
N PHE A 56 -41.40 22.83 0.05
CA PHE A 56 -42.66 23.56 -0.05
C PHE A 56 -42.79 24.58 1.08
N ILE A 57 -42.46 24.21 2.32
CA ILE A 57 -42.46 25.09 3.48
C ILE A 57 -41.43 26.22 3.30
N ALA A 58 -40.23 25.91 2.86
CA ALA A 58 -39.18 26.90 2.65
C ALA A 58 -39.56 27.89 1.54
N TYR A 59 -40.07 27.41 0.40
CA TYR A 59 -40.45 28.27 -0.72
C TYR A 59 -41.72 29.09 -0.44
N PHE A 60 -42.70 28.52 0.25
CA PHE A 60 -43.95 29.20 0.61
C PHE A 60 -43.72 30.26 1.71
N ILE A 61 -42.97 29.93 2.76
CA ILE A 61 -42.68 30.87 3.86
C ILE A 61 -41.69 31.94 3.40
N LEU A 62 -40.56 31.57 2.80
CA LEU A 62 -39.57 32.56 2.39
C LEU A 62 -40.03 33.37 1.16
N GLY A 63 -40.80 32.78 0.24
CA GLY A 63 -41.42 33.49 -0.88
C GLY A 63 -42.44 34.55 -0.44
N TYR A 64 -43.05 34.39 0.74
CA TYR A 64 -43.90 35.39 1.37
C TYR A 64 -43.11 36.56 1.99
N PHE A 65 -41.92 36.30 2.55
CA PHE A 65 -41.05 37.33 3.14
C PHE A 65 -40.15 38.07 2.12
N PHE A 66 -39.88 37.46 0.96
CA PHE A 66 -39.02 38.02 -0.09
C PHE A 66 -39.77 38.17 -1.43
N PRO A 67 -40.59 39.23 -1.61
CA PRO A 67 -41.33 39.45 -2.85
C PRO A 67 -40.38 39.71 -4.04
N SER A 68 -40.58 38.96 -5.13
CA SER A 68 -39.67 38.78 -6.27
C SER A 68 -39.49 40.02 -7.18
N SER A 69 -38.76 41.03 -6.72
CA SER A 69 -38.51 42.26 -7.49
C SER A 69 -37.07 42.42 -8.00
N SER A 70 -36.09 41.59 -7.59
CA SER A 70 -34.72 41.66 -8.12
C SER A 70 -34.02 40.29 -8.20
N VAL A 71 -33.14 40.10 -9.19
CA VAL A 71 -32.30 38.88 -9.35
C VAL A 71 -31.51 38.58 -8.07
N ASN A 72 -31.08 39.63 -7.36
CA ASN A 72 -30.37 39.52 -6.10
C ASN A 72 -31.22 38.89 -4.98
N SER A 73 -32.53 39.18 -4.95
CA SER A 73 -33.47 38.56 -3.99
C SER A 73 -33.73 37.08 -4.26
N GLN A 74 -33.70 36.64 -5.53
CA GLN A 74 -33.83 35.23 -5.90
C GLN A 74 -32.57 34.41 -5.56
N GLY A 75 -31.38 34.98 -5.77
CA GLY A 75 -30.12 34.36 -5.35
C GLY A 75 -29.99 34.21 -3.83
N LEU A 76 -30.42 35.23 -3.07
CA LEU A 76 -30.48 35.16 -1.59
C LEU A 76 -31.46 34.08 -1.11
N LEU A 77 -32.65 34.00 -1.72
CA LEU A 77 -33.65 32.97 -1.42
C LEU A 77 -33.10 31.55 -1.64
N SER A 78 -32.46 31.31 -2.79
CA SER A 78 -31.84 30.01 -3.09
C SER A 78 -30.78 29.64 -2.04
N ARG A 79 -29.92 30.61 -1.67
CA ARG A 79 -28.87 30.40 -0.65
C ARG A 79 -29.43 30.10 0.74
N THR A 80 -30.51 30.78 1.14
CA THR A 80 -31.18 30.50 2.41
C THR A 80 -31.78 29.11 2.44
N ILE A 81 -32.39 28.66 1.33
CA ILE A 81 -32.92 27.29 1.21
C ILE A 81 -31.79 26.26 1.27
N ASP A 82 -30.67 26.50 0.57
CA ASP A 82 -29.51 25.60 0.60
C ASP A 82 -28.95 25.45 2.02
N ILE A 83 -28.79 26.54 2.76
CA ILE A 83 -28.30 26.51 4.15
C ILE A 83 -29.25 25.72 5.04
N LEU A 84 -30.56 25.90 4.88
CA LEU A 84 -31.58 25.22 5.67
C LEU A 84 -31.58 23.71 5.38
N LEU A 85 -31.48 23.33 4.10
CA LEU A 85 -31.39 21.93 3.67
C LEU A 85 -30.11 21.25 4.16
N VAL A 86 -28.95 21.93 4.07
CA VAL A 86 -27.67 21.40 4.57
C VAL A 86 -27.71 21.25 6.09
N THR A 87 -28.27 22.23 6.81
CA THR A 87 -28.38 22.16 8.28
C THR A 87 -29.29 21.01 8.70
N CYS A 88 -30.42 20.83 8.02
CA CYS A 88 -31.33 19.71 8.27
C CYS A 88 -30.66 18.37 7.97
N PHE A 89 -29.93 18.27 6.85
CA PHE A 89 -29.16 17.07 6.49
C PHE A 89 -28.09 16.75 7.54
N LEU A 90 -27.32 17.74 8.00
CA LEU A 90 -26.32 17.54 9.06
C LEU A 90 -26.96 17.06 10.36
N ILE A 91 -28.10 17.64 10.76
CA ILE A 91 -28.84 17.18 11.95
C ILE A 91 -29.27 15.72 11.79
N ILE A 92 -29.80 15.33 10.63
CA ILE A 92 -30.19 13.94 10.35
C ILE A 92 -28.98 13.02 10.41
N VAL A 93 -27.88 13.36 9.72
CA VAL A 93 -26.65 12.56 9.72
C VAL A 93 -26.10 12.40 11.14
N ILE A 94 -25.99 13.48 11.90
CA ILE A 94 -25.52 13.45 13.29
C ILE A 94 -26.44 12.56 14.13
N THR A 95 -27.75 12.76 14.05
CA THR A 95 -28.73 12.00 14.84
C THR A 95 -28.67 10.51 14.50
N THR A 96 -28.60 10.17 13.21
CA THR A 96 -28.46 8.78 12.76
C THR A 96 -27.14 8.16 13.22
N PHE A 97 -26.03 8.89 13.12
CA PHE A 97 -24.72 8.43 13.56
C PHE A 97 -24.69 8.16 15.08
N TYR A 98 -25.28 9.04 15.89
CA TYR A 98 -25.38 8.82 17.34
C TYR A 98 -26.40 7.73 17.71
N SER A 99 -27.37 7.42 16.85
CA SER A 99 -28.33 6.32 17.05
C SER A 99 -27.77 4.93 16.68
N MET A 100 -26.65 4.88 15.95
CA MET A 100 -25.99 3.63 15.54
C MET A 100 -25.20 2.99 16.69
N SER A 101 -25.11 1.66 16.71
CA SER A 101 -24.23 0.94 17.64
C SER A 101 -22.76 1.15 17.28
N ASP A 102 -21.85 0.96 18.23
CA ASP A 102 -20.41 1.23 18.00
C ASP A 102 -19.83 0.34 16.88
N SER A 103 -20.25 -0.93 16.80
CA SER A 103 -19.90 -1.81 15.68
C SER A 103 -20.42 -1.32 14.32
N GLN A 104 -21.57 -0.65 14.28
CA GLN A 104 -22.11 -0.07 13.04
C GLN A 104 -21.38 1.20 12.63
N LYS A 105 -20.88 1.99 13.61
CA LYS A 105 -20.06 3.17 13.34
C LYS A 105 -18.71 2.80 12.73
N ASP A 106 -18.05 1.80 13.29
CA ASP A 106 -16.74 1.34 12.81
C ASP A 106 -16.82 0.78 11.38
N ASN A 107 -17.93 0.12 11.04
CA ASN A 107 -18.14 -0.45 9.71
C ASN A 107 -18.88 0.49 8.75
N PHE A 108 -19.27 1.70 9.15
CA PHE A 108 -20.05 2.60 8.31
C PHE A 108 -19.29 2.97 7.03
N PHE A 109 -18.03 3.39 7.18
CA PHE A 109 -17.20 3.81 6.06
C PHE A 109 -16.81 2.65 5.15
N SER A 110 -16.50 1.48 5.72
CA SER A 110 -16.16 0.28 4.94
C SER A 110 -17.37 -0.24 4.14
N ASN A 111 -18.56 -0.23 4.73
CA ASN A 111 -19.81 -0.59 4.05
C ASN A 111 -20.18 0.41 2.93
N PHE A 112 -19.93 1.70 3.16
CA PHE A 112 -20.12 2.71 2.12
C PHE A 112 -19.14 2.50 0.96
N LEU A 113 -17.85 2.29 1.27
CA LEU A 113 -16.80 2.09 0.26
C LEU A 113 -17.01 0.78 -0.52
N SER A 114 -17.46 -0.30 0.13
CA SER A 114 -17.79 -1.55 -0.54
C SER A 114 -19.01 -1.40 -1.45
N GLY A 115 -20.08 -0.74 -0.99
CA GLY A 115 -21.23 -0.44 -1.84
C GLY A 115 -20.86 0.42 -3.05
N PHE A 116 -19.99 1.42 -2.86
CA PHE A 116 -19.48 2.23 -3.95
C PHE A 116 -18.62 1.41 -4.93
N LYS A 117 -17.76 0.54 -4.42
CA LYS A 117 -16.95 -0.40 -5.22
C LYS A 117 -17.86 -1.27 -6.10
N ASP A 118 -18.87 -1.89 -5.50
CA ASP A 118 -19.80 -2.77 -6.21
C ASP A 118 -20.57 -2.01 -7.28
N PHE A 119 -20.98 -0.77 -6.98
CA PHE A 119 -21.57 0.11 -7.96
C PHE A 119 -20.61 0.39 -9.13
N VAL A 120 -19.38 0.82 -8.86
CA VAL A 120 -18.41 1.14 -9.93
C VAL A 120 -18.02 -0.09 -10.78
N ASN A 121 -18.03 -1.28 -10.19
CA ASN A 121 -17.68 -2.52 -10.87
C ASN A 121 -18.84 -3.14 -11.70
N ASN A 122 -20.08 -2.70 -11.47
CA ASN A 122 -21.24 -3.29 -12.13
C ASN A 122 -21.47 -2.69 -13.54
N PRO A 123 -21.61 -3.53 -14.59
CA PRO A 123 -21.86 -3.05 -15.96
C PRO A 123 -23.09 -2.15 -16.08
N ASN A 124 -24.13 -2.40 -15.29
CA ASN A 124 -25.41 -1.70 -15.38
C ASN A 124 -25.39 -0.32 -14.71
N SER A 125 -24.32 0.01 -13.97
CA SER A 125 -24.21 1.28 -13.26
C SER A 125 -24.14 2.48 -14.19
N LEU A 126 -23.56 2.32 -15.39
CA LEU A 126 -23.55 3.38 -16.39
C LEU A 126 -24.97 3.73 -16.86
N LEU A 127 -25.80 2.71 -17.12
CA LEU A 127 -27.19 2.89 -17.52
C LEU A 127 -28.03 3.49 -16.37
N SER A 128 -27.80 3.02 -15.14
CA SER A 128 -28.43 3.57 -13.94
C SER A 128 -28.10 5.06 -13.78
N MET A 129 -26.84 5.44 -14.01
CA MET A 129 -26.40 6.83 -13.87
C MET A 129 -27.00 7.76 -14.93
N VAL A 130 -27.09 7.31 -16.19
CA VAL A 130 -27.77 8.06 -17.25
C VAL A 130 -29.26 8.23 -16.92
N SER A 131 -29.91 7.16 -16.45
CA SER A 131 -31.32 7.19 -16.05
C SER A 131 -31.55 8.13 -14.86
N PHE A 132 -30.66 8.12 -13.88
CA PHE A 132 -30.69 9.03 -12.75
C PHE A 132 -30.62 10.49 -13.20
N ILE A 133 -29.69 10.84 -14.09
CA ILE A 133 -29.57 12.21 -14.62
C ILE A 133 -30.85 12.64 -15.34
N LEU A 134 -31.43 11.77 -16.17
CA LEU A 134 -32.69 12.06 -16.87
C LEU A 134 -33.84 12.34 -15.88
N VAL A 135 -33.99 11.50 -14.86
CA VAL A 135 -35.01 11.68 -13.82
C VAL A 135 -34.72 12.94 -12.99
N PHE A 136 -33.46 13.22 -12.67
CA PHE A 136 -33.06 14.40 -11.93
C PHE A 136 -33.41 15.69 -12.66
N TYR A 137 -33.08 15.79 -13.95
CA TYR A 137 -33.48 16.96 -14.76
C TYR A 137 -34.99 17.04 -14.97
N LEU A 138 -35.69 15.90 -15.05
CA LEU A 138 -37.16 15.87 -15.11
C LEU A 138 -37.78 16.46 -13.84
N ILE A 139 -37.25 16.11 -12.67
CA ILE A 139 -37.67 16.69 -11.38
C ILE A 139 -37.37 18.18 -11.35
N ILE A 140 -36.15 18.59 -11.73
CA ILE A 140 -35.77 20.00 -11.82
C ILE A 140 -36.76 20.80 -12.67
N TYR A 141 -37.10 20.26 -13.84
CA TYR A 141 -38.04 20.85 -14.76
C TYR A 141 -39.47 20.92 -14.19
N LEU A 142 -39.96 19.83 -13.60
CA LEU A 142 -41.31 19.72 -13.03
C LEU A 142 -41.53 20.70 -11.88
N PHE A 143 -40.53 20.86 -11.02
CA PHE A 143 -40.57 21.78 -9.88
C PHE A 143 -40.05 23.19 -10.21
N ARG A 144 -39.68 23.45 -11.46
CA ARG A 144 -39.16 24.75 -11.95
C ARG A 144 -37.99 25.29 -11.13
N PHE A 145 -37.07 24.41 -10.77
CA PHE A 145 -35.86 24.83 -10.08
C PHE A 145 -35.01 25.74 -11.00
N PRO A 146 -34.47 26.86 -10.48
CA PRO A 146 -33.66 27.76 -11.29
C PRO A 146 -32.35 27.08 -11.70
N MET A 147 -32.05 27.10 -13.01
CA MET A 147 -30.87 26.45 -13.62
C MET A 147 -29.86 27.44 -14.23
N THR A 148 -30.10 28.73 -14.10
CA THR A 148 -29.17 29.79 -14.52
C THR A 148 -27.99 29.90 -13.54
N GLU A 149 -26.79 30.17 -14.05
CA GLU A 149 -25.54 30.17 -13.26
C GLU A 149 -25.61 31.05 -12.00
N GLU A 150 -26.31 32.18 -12.05
CA GLU A 150 -26.40 33.14 -10.94
C GLU A 150 -27.37 32.74 -9.83
N THR A 151 -28.35 31.88 -10.13
CA THR A 151 -29.46 31.55 -9.21
C THR A 151 -29.55 30.06 -8.93
N LYS A 152 -28.68 29.24 -9.51
CA LYS A 152 -28.62 27.81 -9.28
C LYS A 152 -28.23 27.53 -7.84
N SER A 153 -29.01 26.66 -7.20
CA SER A 153 -28.74 26.22 -5.84
C SER A 153 -27.44 25.42 -5.74
N MET A 154 -26.73 25.56 -4.63
CA MET A 154 -25.48 24.86 -4.38
C MET A 154 -25.67 23.34 -4.40
N GLY A 155 -26.79 22.85 -3.85
CA GLY A 155 -27.12 21.43 -3.85
C GLY A 155 -27.32 20.88 -5.27
N ILE A 156 -28.05 21.59 -6.12
CA ILE A 156 -28.26 21.19 -7.52
C ILE A 156 -26.93 21.19 -8.28
N SER A 157 -26.10 22.21 -8.06
CA SER A 157 -24.77 22.30 -8.68
C SER A 157 -23.84 21.16 -8.26
N PHE A 158 -23.86 20.81 -6.98
CA PHE A 158 -23.09 19.71 -6.43
C PHE A 158 -23.52 18.36 -7.01
N ILE A 159 -24.83 18.09 -7.08
CA ILE A 159 -25.37 16.84 -7.62
C ILE A 159 -25.02 16.71 -9.11
N GLU A 160 -25.22 17.76 -9.91
CA GLU A 160 -24.90 17.74 -11.34
C GLU A 160 -23.39 17.51 -11.59
N THR A 161 -22.53 18.25 -10.89
CA THR A 161 -21.07 18.13 -11.06
C THR A 161 -20.58 16.75 -10.62
N SER A 162 -21.03 16.28 -9.45
CA SER A 162 -20.69 14.95 -8.94
C SER A 162 -21.19 13.84 -9.87
N SER A 163 -22.35 14.05 -10.51
CA SER A 163 -22.93 13.09 -11.45
C SER A 163 -22.08 12.93 -12.71
N TRP A 164 -21.62 14.05 -13.30
CA TRP A 164 -20.73 14.00 -14.46
C TRP A 164 -19.37 13.37 -14.14
N ILE A 165 -18.79 13.70 -12.97
CA ILE A 165 -17.54 13.09 -12.50
C ILE A 165 -17.71 11.57 -12.38
N LEU A 166 -18.81 11.12 -11.78
CA LEU A 166 -19.08 9.69 -11.61
C LEU A 166 -19.27 8.98 -12.96
N ILE A 167 -19.94 9.59 -13.94
CA ILE A 167 -20.04 9.02 -15.29
C ILE A 167 -18.67 8.85 -15.93
N ILE A 168 -17.81 9.88 -15.86
CA ILE A 168 -16.47 9.80 -16.42
C ILE A 168 -15.67 8.68 -15.74
N LEU A 169 -15.75 8.59 -14.41
CA LEU A 169 -15.13 7.50 -13.65
C LEU A 169 -15.61 6.12 -14.12
N LEU A 170 -16.94 5.93 -14.28
CA LEU A 170 -17.52 4.68 -14.75
C LEU A 170 -17.06 4.32 -16.17
N ILE A 171 -16.99 5.31 -17.08
CA ILE A 171 -16.50 5.10 -18.44
C ILE A 171 -15.04 4.63 -18.41
N VAL A 172 -14.19 5.28 -17.60
CA VAL A 172 -12.79 4.89 -17.46
C VAL A 172 -12.67 3.48 -16.90
N VAL A 173 -13.36 3.17 -15.79
CA VAL A 173 -13.30 1.83 -15.19
C VAL A 173 -13.80 0.76 -16.16
N ASN A 174 -14.91 1.00 -16.84
CA ASN A 174 -15.45 0.07 -17.83
C ASN A 174 -14.51 -0.09 -19.03
N PHE A 175 -13.83 0.97 -19.47
CA PHE A 175 -12.81 0.89 -20.52
C PHE A 175 -11.68 -0.05 -20.11
N PHE A 176 -11.09 0.14 -18.93
CA PHE A 176 -10.02 -0.73 -18.47
C PHE A 176 -10.48 -2.18 -18.25
N LYS A 177 -11.70 -2.36 -17.74
CA LYS A 177 -12.27 -3.69 -17.49
C LYS A 177 -12.61 -4.45 -18.76
N TYR A 178 -13.33 -3.84 -19.71
CA TYR A 178 -13.86 -4.55 -20.87
C TYR A 178 -12.97 -4.46 -22.10
N ILE A 179 -12.22 -3.37 -22.28
CA ILE A 179 -11.35 -3.19 -23.44
C ILE A 179 -9.94 -3.69 -23.12
N LEU A 180 -9.36 -3.26 -22.00
CA LEU A 180 -8.01 -3.66 -21.62
C LEU A 180 -7.97 -4.97 -20.84
N GLN A 181 -9.12 -5.52 -20.44
CA GLN A 181 -9.23 -6.74 -19.61
C GLN A 181 -8.46 -6.63 -18.29
N ILE A 182 -8.32 -5.40 -17.75
CA ILE A 182 -7.63 -5.10 -16.49
C ILE A 182 -8.68 -4.68 -15.44
N PRO A 183 -8.91 -5.48 -14.38
CA PRO A 183 -9.81 -5.11 -13.30
C PRO A 183 -9.13 -4.12 -12.33
N ILE A 184 -9.06 -2.84 -12.71
CA ILE A 184 -8.40 -1.78 -11.91
C ILE A 184 -8.89 -1.75 -10.46
N VAL A 185 -10.21 -1.86 -10.28
CA VAL A 185 -10.84 -1.74 -8.97
C VAL A 185 -10.40 -2.90 -8.06
N ASP A 186 -10.24 -4.10 -8.59
CA ASP A 186 -9.81 -5.26 -7.80
C ASP A 186 -8.33 -5.15 -7.44
N ILE A 187 -7.48 -4.70 -8.38
CA ILE A 187 -6.06 -4.43 -8.12
C ILE A 187 -5.88 -3.37 -7.02
N LEU A 188 -6.66 -2.28 -7.06
CA LEU A 188 -6.62 -1.24 -6.05
C LEU A 188 -7.00 -1.79 -4.67
N ASN A 189 -8.03 -2.65 -4.61
CA ASN A 189 -8.43 -3.29 -3.37
C ASN A 189 -7.39 -4.26 -2.84
N ASP A 190 -6.71 -5.02 -3.69
CA ASP A 190 -5.64 -5.91 -3.25
C ASP A 190 -4.48 -5.11 -2.65
N ILE A 191 -4.14 -3.95 -3.22
CA ILE A 191 -3.13 -3.05 -2.67
C ILE A 191 -3.55 -2.49 -1.30
N VAL A 192 -4.81 -2.05 -1.16
CA VAL A 192 -5.34 -1.54 0.11
C VAL A 192 -5.41 -2.65 1.15
N ASN A 193 -5.87 -3.84 0.78
CA ASN A 193 -5.93 -5.03 1.64
C ASN A 193 -4.53 -5.51 2.04
N LEU A 194 -3.53 -5.38 1.17
CA LEU A 194 -2.13 -5.66 1.50
C LEU A 194 -1.58 -4.63 2.48
N ALA A 195 -1.96 -3.36 2.35
CA ALA A 195 -1.62 -2.32 3.31
C ALA A 195 -2.32 -2.53 4.68
N GLU A 196 -3.58 -2.96 4.67
CA GLU A 196 -4.36 -3.29 5.88
C GLU A 196 -3.88 -4.58 6.55
N LYS A 197 -3.61 -5.66 5.80
CA LYS A 197 -2.97 -6.88 6.35
C LYS A 197 -1.57 -6.60 6.90
N LYS A 198 -0.85 -5.63 6.34
CA LYS A 198 0.44 -5.17 6.89
C LYS A 198 0.24 -4.37 8.18
N LYS A 199 -0.87 -3.63 8.32
CA LYS A 199 -1.27 -2.98 9.58
C LYS A 199 -1.76 -3.99 10.62
N GLU A 200 -2.61 -4.97 10.28
CA GLU A 200 -3.02 -6.05 11.20
C GLU A 200 -1.82 -6.90 11.65
N LYS A 201 -0.89 -7.26 10.76
CA LYS A 201 0.38 -7.91 11.16
C LYS A 201 1.28 -7.03 12.04
N THR A 202 1.10 -5.71 12.01
CA THR A 202 1.80 -4.75 12.87
C THR A 202 1.07 -4.55 14.19
N GLU A 203 -0.25 -4.73 14.24
CA GLU A 203 -1.10 -4.57 15.44
C GLU A 203 -1.25 -5.87 16.24
N GLU A 204 -1.36 -7.05 15.63
CA GLU A 204 -1.32 -8.34 16.36
C GLU A 204 0.06 -8.62 16.98
N LYS A 205 1.13 -7.98 16.49
CA LYS A 205 2.47 -8.03 17.11
C LYS A 205 2.67 -7.08 18.28
N LYS A 206 1.65 -6.32 18.71
CA LYS A 206 1.75 -5.50 19.93
C LYS A 206 1.66 -6.32 21.22
N ASP A 207 1.16 -7.57 21.18
CA ASP A 207 1.02 -8.43 22.37
C ASP A 207 1.71 -9.81 22.24
N GLU A 208 2.72 -9.94 21.38
CA GLU A 208 3.73 -10.99 21.54
C GLU A 208 4.90 -10.41 22.34
N LYS A 209 5.04 -10.85 23.60
CA LYS A 209 6.17 -10.65 24.51
C LYS A 209 7.34 -9.91 23.86
N LEU A 210 7.45 -8.60 24.12
CA LEU A 210 8.76 -7.97 24.16
C LEU A 210 9.55 -8.81 25.18
N GLN A 211 10.44 -9.69 24.72
CA GLN A 211 11.60 -9.97 25.54
C GLN A 211 12.13 -8.60 25.93
N GLU A 212 12.28 -8.34 27.23
CA GLU A 212 12.94 -7.15 27.73
C GLU A 212 14.37 -7.15 27.14
N GLN A 213 14.49 -6.69 25.91
CA GLN A 213 15.76 -6.41 25.28
C GLN A 213 16.24 -5.17 26.02
N GLY A 214 17.12 -5.41 26.99
CA GLY A 214 17.78 -4.37 27.74
C GLY A 214 18.55 -3.44 26.81
N ASP A 215 18.99 -2.31 27.36
CA ASP A 215 19.80 -1.37 26.61
C ASP A 215 21.07 -2.06 26.08
N GLU A 216 21.39 -1.82 24.81
CA GLU A 216 22.58 -2.35 24.16
C GLU A 216 23.28 -1.25 23.35
N VAL A 217 24.54 -1.48 22.99
CA VAL A 217 25.25 -0.60 22.06
C VAL A 217 24.86 -0.96 20.62
N PHE A 218 24.53 0.05 19.82
CA PHE A 218 24.33 -0.09 18.39
C PHE A 218 25.06 1.00 17.61
N ASN A 219 25.46 0.68 16.38
CA ASN A 219 26.23 1.57 15.51
C ASN A 219 25.44 2.01 14.28
N VAL A 220 25.57 3.28 13.91
CA VAL A 220 25.12 3.85 12.64
C VAL A 220 26.33 4.01 11.72
N SER A 221 26.35 3.33 10.57
CA SER A 221 27.60 3.01 9.86
C SER A 221 27.99 3.92 8.67
N ASN A 222 27.16 4.88 8.28
CA ASN A 222 27.33 5.60 7.01
C ASN A 222 28.40 6.72 7.01
N ASN A 223 29.06 6.99 8.14
CA ASN A 223 30.16 7.96 8.27
C ASN A 223 29.85 9.41 7.82
N LEU A 224 28.62 9.89 8.03
CA LEU A 224 28.18 11.20 7.54
C LEU A 224 28.08 12.30 8.61
N TYR A 225 28.34 11.98 9.87
CA TYR A 225 27.85 12.78 11.00
C TYR A 225 28.97 13.42 11.81
N THR A 226 28.76 14.67 12.20
CA THR A 226 29.60 15.39 13.16
C THR A 226 29.31 14.95 14.60
N TYR A 227 30.12 15.38 15.56
CA TYR A 227 29.90 15.05 16.98
C TYR A 227 28.57 15.61 17.51
N GLU A 228 28.15 16.79 17.07
CA GLU A 228 26.85 17.34 17.46
C GLU A 228 25.68 16.59 16.81
N ASP A 229 25.82 16.19 15.53
CA ASP A 229 24.82 15.34 14.87
C ASP A 229 24.66 14.01 15.61
N ALA A 230 25.76 13.43 16.08
CA ALA A 230 25.78 12.15 16.78
C ALA A 230 24.91 12.17 18.06
N LYS A 231 24.94 13.26 18.82
CA LYS A 231 24.08 13.43 20.01
C LYS A 231 22.60 13.43 19.64
N ALA A 232 22.25 14.17 18.58
CA ALA A 232 20.87 14.25 18.08
C ALA A 232 20.39 12.90 17.52
N ILE A 233 21.25 12.17 16.81
CA ILE A 233 20.94 10.86 16.23
C ILE A 233 20.64 9.84 17.33
N CYS A 234 21.46 9.75 18.38
CA CYS A 234 21.14 8.83 19.47
C CYS A 234 19.85 9.24 20.19
N SER A 235 19.62 10.55 20.38
CA SER A 235 18.39 11.04 21.01
C SER A 235 17.14 10.71 20.18
N ALA A 236 17.23 10.66 18.86
CA ALA A 236 16.13 10.24 17.98
C ALA A 236 15.74 8.76 18.14
N TYR A 237 16.59 7.96 18.79
CA TYR A 237 16.34 6.56 19.14
C TYR A 237 16.09 6.37 20.65
N ASP A 238 15.76 7.44 21.39
CA ASP A 238 15.64 7.42 22.85
C ASP A 238 16.90 6.86 23.54
N ALA A 239 18.06 7.07 22.90
CA ALA A 239 19.37 6.57 23.31
C ALA A 239 20.35 7.71 23.59
N LYS A 240 21.49 7.39 24.18
CA LYS A 240 22.61 8.33 24.40
C LYS A 240 23.83 7.88 23.63
N LEU A 241 24.81 8.77 23.44
CA LEU A 241 26.11 8.36 22.96
C LEU A 241 26.68 7.29 23.90
N ALA A 242 27.19 6.20 23.33
CA ALA A 242 27.74 5.11 24.13
C ALA A 242 29.07 5.53 24.78
N THR A 243 29.26 5.17 26.05
CA THR A 243 30.54 5.34 26.75
C THR A 243 31.56 4.29 26.33
N TYR A 244 32.84 4.50 26.65
CA TYR A 244 33.87 3.49 26.41
C TYR A 244 33.52 2.16 27.09
N ASP A 245 33.14 2.18 28.37
CA ASP A 245 32.81 0.97 29.14
C ASP A 245 31.64 0.18 28.52
N GLN A 246 30.64 0.87 27.97
CA GLN A 246 29.53 0.23 27.28
C GLN A 246 29.98 -0.45 25.97
N ILE A 247 30.89 0.18 25.23
CA ILE A 247 31.45 -0.36 23.99
C ILE A 247 32.38 -1.54 24.28
N GLU A 248 33.18 -1.45 25.34
CA GLU A 248 34.04 -2.55 25.80
C GLU A 248 33.20 -3.74 26.29
N SER A 249 32.12 -3.49 27.03
CA SER A 249 31.14 -4.51 27.41
C SER A 249 30.49 -5.16 26.18
N ALA A 250 30.09 -4.36 25.19
CA ALA A 250 29.56 -4.87 23.92
C ALA A 250 30.61 -5.73 23.18
N TYR A 251 31.86 -5.29 23.10
CA TYR A 251 32.97 -6.07 22.52
C TYR A 251 33.16 -7.42 23.22
N ASN A 252 33.14 -7.44 24.56
CA ASN A 252 33.22 -8.68 25.33
C ASN A 252 32.01 -9.60 25.08
N GLY A 253 30.85 -9.02 24.73
CA GLY A 253 29.65 -9.72 24.27
C GLY A 253 29.69 -10.16 22.79
N GLY A 254 30.80 -9.96 22.08
CA GLY A 254 30.98 -10.36 20.69
C GLY A 254 30.63 -9.27 19.66
N ALA A 255 30.40 -8.04 20.09
CA ALA A 255 30.15 -6.93 19.17
C ALA A 255 31.33 -6.68 18.24
N GLU A 256 31.02 -6.42 16.98
CA GLU A 256 31.98 -6.10 15.94
C GLU A 256 31.32 -5.22 14.89
N TRP A 257 31.94 -4.08 14.61
CA TRP A 257 31.60 -3.25 13.46
C TRP A 257 32.87 -2.54 13.00
N CYS A 258 33.17 -2.63 11.70
CA CYS A 258 34.44 -2.21 11.12
C CYS A 258 34.42 -0.74 10.65
N ASN A 259 33.82 0.16 11.44
CA ASN A 259 33.76 1.59 11.15
C ASN A 259 33.76 2.43 12.42
N TYR A 260 34.45 3.57 12.38
CA TYR A 260 34.44 4.53 13.48
C TYR A 260 33.04 5.10 13.71
N GLY A 261 32.64 5.18 14.98
CA GLY A 261 31.43 5.89 15.40
C GLY A 261 31.71 6.85 16.55
N TRP A 262 31.11 8.04 16.51
CA TRP A 262 31.13 8.98 17.62
C TRP A 262 30.54 8.37 18.89
N SER A 263 31.21 8.60 19.99
CA SER A 263 30.95 8.06 21.33
C SER A 263 31.03 9.19 22.36
N ASP A 264 30.63 8.91 23.60
CA ASP A 264 30.67 9.91 24.68
C ASP A 264 32.08 10.47 24.89
N GLY A 265 32.17 11.76 25.24
CA GLY A 265 33.45 12.45 25.40
C GLY A 265 34.20 12.82 24.11
N GLN A 266 33.50 12.97 22.98
CA GLN A 266 34.09 13.29 21.65
C GLN A 266 35.14 12.27 21.21
N MET A 267 34.87 11.00 21.54
CA MET A 267 35.67 9.87 21.15
C MET A 267 35.08 9.22 19.90
N ILE A 268 35.91 8.55 19.11
CA ILE A 268 35.44 7.62 18.08
C ILE A 268 35.91 6.22 18.43
N PHE A 269 34.99 5.26 18.41
CA PHE A 269 35.33 3.87 18.73
C PHE A 269 34.71 2.87 17.77
N PHE A 270 35.37 1.73 17.61
CA PHE A 270 34.80 0.55 16.98
C PHE A 270 35.47 -0.75 17.51
N PRO A 271 34.69 -1.80 17.81
CA PRO A 271 35.19 -3.06 18.32
C PRO A 271 35.55 -4.04 17.20
N THR A 272 36.60 -4.85 17.38
CA THR A 272 37.01 -5.90 16.44
C THR A 272 37.44 -7.15 17.18
N GLN A 273 36.80 -8.28 16.85
CA GLN A 273 37.05 -9.57 17.46
C GLN A 273 38.37 -10.17 16.98
N LYS A 274 39.03 -10.90 17.88
CA LYS A 274 40.28 -11.60 17.58
C LYS A 274 40.13 -12.58 16.42
N THR A 275 38.99 -13.26 16.34
CA THR A 275 38.67 -14.23 15.28
C THR A 275 38.60 -13.58 13.90
N THR A 276 38.00 -12.40 13.79
CA THR A 276 37.95 -11.61 12.55
C THR A 276 39.34 -11.13 12.17
N TRP A 277 40.08 -10.56 13.12
CA TRP A 277 41.45 -10.11 12.87
C TRP A 277 42.36 -11.24 12.37
N ASP A 278 42.29 -12.44 12.98
CA ASP A 278 43.08 -13.61 12.59
C ASP A 278 42.76 -14.09 11.16
N LYS A 279 41.51 -13.92 10.70
CA LYS A 279 41.12 -14.20 9.30
C LYS A 279 41.73 -13.17 8.36
N LEU A 280 41.66 -11.89 8.71
CA LEU A 280 42.21 -10.80 7.90
C LEU A 280 43.73 -10.91 7.73
N GLN A 281 44.46 -11.38 8.76
CA GLN A 281 45.91 -11.60 8.65
C GLN A 281 46.32 -12.62 7.59
N LYS A 282 45.43 -13.54 7.20
CA LYS A 282 45.68 -14.57 6.19
C LYS A 282 45.46 -14.06 4.76
N THR A 283 44.95 -12.84 4.60
CA THR A 283 44.63 -12.25 3.30
C THR A 283 45.57 -11.09 3.05
N ASP A 284 46.44 -11.19 2.04
CA ASP A 284 47.56 -10.25 1.87
C ASP A 284 47.14 -8.78 1.74
N ASP A 285 46.02 -8.51 1.06
CA ASP A 285 45.54 -7.16 0.81
C ASP A 285 44.63 -6.59 1.91
N HIS A 286 44.28 -7.38 2.94
CA HIS A 286 43.27 -7.02 3.94
C HIS A 286 43.79 -7.06 5.39
N LYS A 287 45.10 -7.21 5.60
CA LYS A 287 45.71 -7.35 6.94
C LYS A 287 45.45 -6.17 7.88
N ASN A 288 45.21 -4.98 7.33
CA ASN A 288 45.01 -3.76 8.11
C ASN A 288 43.54 -3.31 8.17
N ASP A 289 42.63 -4.09 7.58
CA ASP A 289 41.20 -3.81 7.66
C ASP A 289 40.73 -4.05 9.11
N CYS A 290 39.77 -3.23 9.55
CA CYS A 290 39.16 -3.34 10.88
C CYS A 290 40.16 -3.24 12.06
N GLY A 291 41.31 -2.58 11.89
CA GLY A 291 42.20 -2.27 13.02
C GLY A 291 42.77 -3.51 13.73
N ARG A 292 42.86 -3.44 15.07
CA ARG A 292 43.46 -4.47 15.94
C ARG A 292 42.37 -5.13 16.79
N PRO A 293 42.61 -6.33 17.38
CA PRO A 293 41.68 -6.92 18.32
C PRO A 293 41.42 -5.98 19.51
N GLY A 294 40.15 -5.81 19.88
CA GLY A 294 39.71 -4.92 20.98
C GLY A 294 38.89 -3.73 20.50
N VAL A 295 38.77 -2.71 21.37
CA VAL A 295 38.11 -1.43 21.06
C VAL A 295 39.16 -0.48 20.47
N ASN A 296 39.01 -0.14 19.19
CA ASN A 296 39.91 0.74 18.46
C ASN A 296 39.37 2.17 18.44
N GLY A 297 40.27 3.15 18.42
CA GLY A 297 39.93 4.56 18.26
C GLY A 297 40.38 5.43 19.43
N GLY A 298 39.82 6.64 19.55
CA GLY A 298 40.29 7.65 20.48
C GLY A 298 39.63 9.01 20.31
N TYR A 299 40.19 10.00 21.00
CA TYR A 299 39.72 11.38 20.94
C TYR A 299 40.02 12.02 19.59
N ILE A 300 39.05 12.76 19.05
CA ILE A 300 39.23 13.54 17.83
C ILE A 300 39.06 15.01 18.15
N ALA A 301 40.10 15.82 17.95
CA ALA A 301 40.07 17.25 18.27
C ALA A 301 39.08 18.04 17.39
N ASN A 302 38.81 17.60 16.16
CA ASN A 302 37.87 18.25 15.25
C ASN A 302 36.45 17.68 15.43
N PRO A 303 35.51 18.38 16.07
CA PRO A 303 34.13 17.90 16.24
C PRO A 303 33.33 17.86 14.93
N TYR A 304 33.82 18.52 13.88
CA TYR A 304 33.17 18.57 12.56
C TYR A 304 33.61 17.45 11.62
N ALA A 305 34.53 16.56 12.06
CA ALA A 305 34.87 15.37 11.30
C ALA A 305 33.66 14.45 11.18
N LYS A 306 33.53 13.77 10.03
CA LYS A 306 32.37 12.92 9.72
C LYS A 306 32.68 11.45 9.98
N PHE A 307 31.93 10.87 10.90
CA PHE A 307 32.01 9.45 11.28
C PHE A 307 30.61 8.87 11.49
N GLY A 308 30.54 7.58 11.78
CA GLY A 308 29.33 6.93 12.23
C GLY A 308 28.94 7.39 13.63
N VAL A 309 28.01 6.67 14.26
CA VAL A 309 27.55 6.99 15.63
C VAL A 309 27.39 5.71 16.44
N ASN A 310 27.93 5.68 17.65
CA ASN A 310 27.69 4.62 18.63
C ASN A 310 26.66 5.11 19.65
N CYS A 311 25.50 4.47 19.69
CA CYS A 311 24.45 4.79 20.65
C CYS A 311 24.28 3.65 21.66
N TYR A 312 23.82 3.98 22.86
CA TYR A 312 23.45 3.06 23.92
C TYR A 312 22.01 3.31 24.35
N GLY A 313 21.18 2.28 24.23
CA GLY A 313 19.75 2.31 24.55
C GLY A 313 19.03 1.13 23.91
N LYS A 314 17.71 1.22 23.78
CA LYS A 314 16.92 0.19 23.09
C LYS A 314 17.21 0.23 21.59
N LYS A 315 17.91 -0.78 21.09
CA LYS A 315 18.24 -0.89 19.67
C LYS A 315 16.97 -1.00 18.82
N PRO A 316 16.85 -0.20 17.74
CA PRO A 316 15.71 -0.29 16.84
C PRO A 316 15.53 -1.69 16.24
N LYS A 317 14.28 -2.10 16.01
CA LYS A 317 13.98 -3.34 15.30
C LYS A 317 14.55 -3.28 13.88
N ALA A 318 15.29 -4.33 13.48
CA ALA A 318 15.87 -4.44 12.15
C ALA A 318 14.77 -4.45 11.08
N ASN A 319 14.94 -3.63 10.03
CA ASN A 319 14.13 -3.71 8.82
C ASN A 319 14.73 -4.70 7.80
N ASP A 320 14.00 -4.98 6.71
CA ASP A 320 14.44 -5.94 5.68
C ASP A 320 15.78 -5.56 5.04
N ALA A 321 16.07 -4.26 4.89
CA ALA A 321 17.34 -3.78 4.37
C ALA A 321 18.48 -3.99 5.38
N ASP A 322 18.24 -3.82 6.68
CA ASP A 322 19.21 -4.09 7.74
C ASP A 322 19.56 -5.59 7.78
N MET A 323 18.54 -6.45 7.68
CA MET A 323 18.71 -7.89 7.58
C MET A 323 19.48 -8.29 6.31
N GLY A 324 19.19 -7.63 5.18
CA GLY A 324 19.94 -7.82 3.93
C GLY A 324 21.42 -7.49 4.08
N ARG A 325 21.76 -6.34 4.69
CA ARG A 325 23.15 -5.93 4.95
C ARG A 325 23.84 -6.89 5.93
N MET A 326 23.16 -7.27 7.02
CA MET A 326 23.70 -8.23 7.98
C MET A 326 24.02 -9.58 7.32
N ASN A 327 23.12 -10.11 6.49
CA ASN A 327 23.34 -11.37 5.79
C ASN A 327 24.45 -11.27 4.74
N ALA A 328 24.55 -10.16 4.01
CA ALA A 328 25.64 -9.93 3.06
C ALA A 328 27.02 -9.90 3.73
N ASN A 329 27.08 -9.36 4.96
CA ASN A 329 28.32 -9.24 5.73
C ASN A 329 28.72 -10.54 6.47
N LYS A 330 27.91 -11.61 6.44
CA LYS A 330 28.27 -12.89 7.08
C LYS A 330 29.53 -13.51 6.46
N ASP A 331 29.67 -13.38 5.14
CA ASP A 331 30.73 -14.04 4.39
C ASP A 331 31.83 -13.06 3.92
N HIS A 332 31.57 -11.75 3.95
CA HIS A 332 32.53 -10.71 3.58
C HIS A 332 32.55 -9.58 4.63
N LEU A 333 33.65 -9.48 5.38
CA LEU A 333 33.84 -8.52 6.47
C LEU A 333 34.20 -7.10 5.98
N TYR A 334 34.45 -6.95 4.69
CA TYR A 334 34.88 -5.71 4.05
C TYR A 334 34.21 -5.53 2.68
N PRO A 335 34.10 -4.29 2.19
CA PRO A 335 33.64 -4.02 0.84
C PRO A 335 34.59 -4.67 -0.18
N LYS A 336 34.03 -5.43 -1.13
CA LYS A 336 34.80 -6.07 -2.21
C LYS A 336 35.56 -5.03 -3.01
N ASN A 337 36.84 -5.27 -3.25
CA ASN A 337 37.61 -4.43 -4.14
C ASN A 337 37.19 -4.70 -5.60
N LYS A 338 37.59 -3.83 -6.54
CA LYS A 338 37.20 -3.96 -7.95
C LYS A 338 37.62 -5.31 -8.55
N LYS A 339 38.77 -5.84 -8.17
CA LYS A 339 39.27 -7.14 -8.66
C LYS A 339 38.42 -8.31 -8.15
N ASP A 340 37.95 -8.23 -6.89
CA ASP A 340 37.09 -9.25 -6.31
C ASP A 340 35.73 -9.28 -7.02
N ILE A 341 35.17 -8.10 -7.33
CA ILE A 341 33.92 -7.96 -8.08
C ILE A 341 34.09 -8.57 -9.48
N GLU A 342 35.15 -8.21 -10.20
CA GLU A 342 35.47 -8.77 -11.53
C GLU A 342 35.67 -10.29 -11.49
N LEU A 343 36.33 -10.81 -10.45
CA LEU A 343 36.53 -12.24 -10.25
C LEU A 343 35.21 -12.96 -9.98
N ASP A 344 34.34 -12.41 -9.14
CA ASP A 344 33.03 -13.00 -8.82
C ASP A 344 32.10 -13.01 -10.04
N GLU A 345 32.08 -11.93 -10.81
CA GLU A 345 31.36 -11.87 -12.08
C GLU A 345 31.82 -12.99 -13.02
N LYS A 346 33.13 -13.19 -13.13
CA LYS A 346 33.72 -14.28 -13.91
C LYS A 346 33.34 -15.65 -13.36
N VAL A 347 33.41 -15.86 -12.04
CA VAL A 347 33.01 -17.12 -11.39
C VAL A 347 31.53 -17.41 -11.60
N ASN A 348 30.66 -16.41 -11.47
CA ASN A 348 29.22 -16.54 -11.69
C ASN A 348 28.89 -16.86 -13.15
N TYR A 349 29.57 -16.21 -14.08
CA TYR A 349 29.48 -16.55 -15.50
C TYR A 349 29.82 -18.03 -15.74
N TRP A 350 30.92 -18.52 -15.18
CA TRP A 350 31.31 -19.92 -15.33
C TRP A 350 30.35 -20.89 -14.64
N LYS A 351 29.77 -20.53 -13.49
CA LYS A 351 28.74 -21.34 -12.81
C LYS A 351 27.46 -21.46 -13.63
N GLN A 352 26.97 -20.36 -14.21
CA GLN A 352 25.74 -20.34 -15.01
C GLN A 352 25.89 -21.06 -16.36
N ASN A 353 27.12 -21.19 -16.85
CA ASN A 353 27.43 -21.84 -18.11
C ASN A 353 28.20 -23.15 -17.92
N ALA A 354 28.28 -23.67 -16.69
CA ALA A 354 29.13 -24.81 -16.36
C ALA A 354 28.75 -26.05 -17.18
N ASP A 355 27.46 -26.32 -17.30
CA ASP A 355 26.85 -27.39 -18.08
C ASP A 355 27.09 -27.29 -19.59
N LYS A 356 27.32 -26.08 -20.11
CA LYS A 356 27.49 -25.84 -21.57
C LYS A 356 28.95 -25.67 -21.98
N MET A 357 29.78 -25.13 -21.10
CA MET A 357 31.12 -24.65 -21.43
C MET A 357 32.22 -25.35 -20.63
N LEU A 358 31.90 -26.07 -19.56
CA LEU A 358 32.89 -26.77 -18.74
C LEU A 358 32.71 -28.29 -18.86
N ASN A 359 33.71 -28.95 -19.44
CA ASN A 359 33.78 -30.42 -19.45
C ASN A 359 34.72 -30.87 -18.32
N ILE A 360 34.13 -31.50 -17.30
CA ILE A 360 34.89 -32.08 -16.19
C ILE A 360 35.33 -33.49 -16.61
N ASN A 361 36.64 -33.73 -16.60
CA ASN A 361 37.18 -35.06 -16.88
C ASN A 361 36.91 -36.00 -15.71
N SER A 362 36.69 -37.27 -16.03
CA SER A 362 36.69 -38.33 -15.02
C SER A 362 38.07 -38.47 -14.39
N PHE A 363 38.12 -38.90 -13.13
CA PHE A 363 39.38 -39.15 -12.42
C PHE A 363 40.33 -40.07 -13.21
N ASN A 364 39.79 -41.10 -13.87
CA ASN A 364 40.48 -41.86 -14.92
C ASN A 364 39.46 -42.49 -15.89
N ALA A 365 39.93 -43.31 -16.84
CA ALA A 365 39.09 -43.95 -17.85
C ALA A 365 37.94 -44.81 -17.27
N ASN A 366 38.07 -45.27 -16.04
CA ASN A 366 37.15 -46.22 -15.43
C ASN A 366 36.40 -45.66 -14.20
N ARG A 367 36.74 -44.45 -13.73
CA ARG A 367 36.18 -43.88 -12.48
C ARG A 367 35.99 -42.38 -12.58
N TRP A 368 34.83 -41.93 -12.12
CA TRP A 368 34.50 -40.50 -12.07
C TRP A 368 35.14 -39.78 -10.87
N PHE A 369 35.19 -40.41 -9.69
CA PHE A 369 35.82 -39.87 -8.49
C PHE A 369 36.94 -40.79 -7.98
N GLU A 370 37.95 -40.23 -7.28
CA GLU A 370 38.82 -40.96 -6.37
C GLU A 370 38.56 -40.48 -4.95
N SER A 371 38.10 -41.37 -4.07
CA SER A 371 38.07 -41.09 -2.64
C SER A 371 39.47 -41.32 -2.08
N TRP A 372 40.25 -40.27 -1.88
CA TRP A 372 41.51 -40.35 -1.15
C TRP A 372 41.22 -40.55 0.36
N SER A 373 41.16 -41.79 0.84
CA SER A 373 41.29 -42.07 2.26
C SER A 373 42.77 -42.02 2.62
N GLY A 374 43.24 -40.84 3.02
CA GLY A 374 44.63 -40.64 3.42
C GLY A 374 44.98 -41.44 4.68
N THR A 375 45.42 -42.69 4.51
CA THR A 375 46.21 -43.38 5.52
C THR A 375 47.66 -43.01 5.26
N THR A 376 48.21 -42.11 6.07
CA THR A 376 49.65 -41.91 6.17
C THR A 376 50.28 -43.24 6.59
N SER A 377 50.87 -43.98 5.64
CA SER A 377 51.75 -45.09 5.94
C SER A 377 52.97 -44.54 6.66
N GLY A 378 53.01 -44.71 7.98
CA GLY A 378 54.24 -44.57 8.74
C GLY A 378 55.27 -45.53 8.18
N ASN A 379 56.39 -44.98 7.72
CA ASN A 379 57.61 -45.76 7.55
C ASN A 379 58.06 -46.27 8.92
N THR A 380 57.64 -47.48 9.28
CA THR A 380 58.43 -48.34 10.16
C THR A 380 59.39 -49.12 9.29
N VAL A 381 60.60 -48.58 9.14
CA VAL A 381 61.77 -49.41 8.78
C VAL A 381 62.20 -50.11 10.06
N SER A 382 62.00 -51.42 10.12
CA SER A 382 62.72 -52.31 11.03
C SER A 382 63.24 -53.53 10.26
N LYS A 383 64.50 -53.44 9.81
CA LYS A 383 65.60 -54.35 10.12
C LYS A 383 66.85 -53.96 9.36
#